data_AF-A0A2V2ER31-F1
#
_entry.id   AF-A0A2V2ER31-F1
#
_cell.length_a   1.000
_cell.length_b   1.000
_cell.length_c   1.000
_cell.angle_alpha   90.00
_cell.angle_beta   90.00
_cell.angle_gamma   90.00
#
_symmetry.space_group_name_H-M   'P 1'
#
loop_
_entity.id
_entity.type
_entity.pdbx_description
1 polymer ?
#
loop_
_entity_poly.entity_id
_entity_poly.type
_entity_poly.pdbx_seq_one_letter_code
_entity_poly.pdbx_strand_id
1 'polypeptide(L)'
;MLNGIIFCLEFKVRKSKILEADIDQVFDYALDLKNFHKFSQDHIIVPVLVATEYNSYSRIIQMSIYDDGVVNPLISGADGIYNVLSEALSAFPNQPPIDPNWIISAYAPTPTIIEAAKTLYENHSVENITRHEADQV
;
A
#
# COMPACT_ATOMS: atom_id res chain seq x y z
N MET A 1 -2.89 -13.31 2.99
CA MET A 1 -2.86 -12.63 4.30
C MET A 1 -2.18 -13.55 5.30
N LEU A 2 -1.19 -13.07 6.04
CA LEU A 2 -0.42 -13.87 6.98
C LEU A 2 0.12 -12.96 8.10
N ASN A 3 -0.10 -13.35 9.36
CA ASN A 3 0.31 -12.61 10.56
C ASN A 3 -0.01 -11.11 10.53
N GLY A 4 -1.23 -10.75 10.11
CA GLY A 4 -1.65 -9.34 10.05
C GLY A 4 -1.13 -8.55 8.84
N ILE A 5 -0.34 -9.17 7.96
CA ILE A 5 0.19 -8.59 6.72
C ILE A 5 -0.64 -9.06 5.52
N ILE A 6 -0.92 -8.12 4.62
CA ILE A 6 -1.57 -8.39 3.33
C ILE A 6 -0.48 -8.50 2.26
N PHE A 7 -0.41 -9.63 1.59
CA PHE A 7 0.50 -9.84 0.45
C PHE A 7 -0.29 -9.74 -0.84
N CYS A 8 0.10 -8.80 -1.72
CA CYS A 8 -0.44 -8.67 -3.06
C CYS A 8 0.54 -9.32 -4.03
N LEU A 9 0.17 -10.46 -4.63
CA LEU A 9 1.06 -11.22 -5.51
C LEU A 9 0.62 -11.04 -6.97
N GLU A 10 1.49 -10.51 -7.81
CA GLU A 10 1.28 -10.42 -9.27
C GLU A 10 2.18 -11.43 -9.97
N PHE A 11 1.61 -12.40 -10.70
CA PHE A 11 2.37 -13.46 -11.36
C PHE A 11 2.62 -13.15 -12.84
N LYS A 12 3.89 -13.17 -13.25
CA LYS A 12 4.32 -13.05 -14.64
C LYS A 12 4.98 -14.35 -15.10
N VAL A 13 4.21 -15.15 -15.82
CA VAL A 13 4.62 -16.48 -16.30
C VAL A 13 5.54 -16.36 -17.52
N ARG A 14 6.58 -17.20 -17.58
CA ARG A 14 7.60 -17.22 -18.66
C ARG A 14 8.32 -15.88 -18.85
N LYS A 15 8.54 -15.17 -17.75
CA LYS A 15 9.26 -13.89 -17.73
C LYS A 15 10.50 -14.02 -16.84
N SER A 16 11.65 -13.72 -17.44
CA SER A 16 12.95 -13.64 -16.76
C SER A 16 13.45 -12.19 -16.63
N LYS A 17 12.80 -11.25 -17.31
CA LYS A 17 13.06 -9.81 -17.22
C LYS A 17 11.91 -9.13 -16.51
N ILE A 18 12.26 -8.17 -15.66
CA ILE A 18 11.32 -7.31 -14.97
C ILE A 18 11.14 -6.04 -15.78
N LEU A 19 9.89 -5.67 -16.05
CA LEU A 19 9.54 -4.41 -16.68
C LEU A 19 9.01 -3.46 -15.62
N GLU A 20 9.28 -2.16 -15.79
CA GLU A 20 8.74 -1.12 -14.91
C GLU A 20 7.20 -1.19 -14.83
N ALA A 21 6.53 -1.38 -15.97
CA ALA A 21 5.08 -1.56 -15.99
C ALA A 21 4.57 -2.77 -15.18
N ASP A 22 5.36 -3.83 -15.04
CA ASP A 22 4.98 -4.99 -14.21
C ASP A 22 5.12 -4.65 -12.71
N ILE A 23 6.08 -3.79 -12.36
CA ILE A 23 6.29 -3.26 -11.01
C ILE A 23 5.16 -2.28 -10.66
N ASP A 24 4.88 -1.34 -11.54
CA ASP A 24 3.81 -0.35 -11.37
C ASP A 24 2.48 -1.05 -11.15
N GLN A 25 2.17 -2.08 -11.94
CA GLN A 25 0.93 -2.82 -11.83
C GLN A 25 0.71 -3.45 -10.44
N VAL A 26 1.72 -4.13 -9.88
CA VAL A 26 1.57 -4.74 -8.54
C VAL A 26 1.52 -3.67 -7.44
N PHE A 27 2.20 -2.54 -7.65
CA PHE A 27 2.17 -1.42 -6.73
C PHE A 27 0.80 -0.75 -6.70
N ASP A 28 0.21 -0.51 -7.88
CA ASP A 28 -1.14 0.05 -8.03
C ASP A 28 -2.17 -0.83 -7.30
N TYR A 29 -2.08 -2.16 -7.42
CA TYR A 29 -2.97 -3.07 -6.68
C TYR A 29 -2.82 -2.95 -5.16
N ALA A 30 -1.60 -2.76 -4.66
CA ALA A 30 -1.36 -2.54 -3.24
C ALA A 30 -1.93 -1.19 -2.77
N LEU A 31 -1.78 -0.14 -3.57
CA LEU A 31 -2.34 1.19 -3.30
C LEU A 31 -3.87 1.18 -3.37
N ASP A 32 -4.48 0.43 -4.29
CA ASP A 32 -5.93 0.26 -4.37
C ASP A 32 -6.48 -0.41 -3.12
N LEU A 33 -5.82 -1.47 -2.64
CA LEU A 33 -6.17 -2.08 -1.37
C LEU A 33 -5.98 -1.10 -0.21
N LYS A 34 -4.89 -0.34 -0.17
CA LYS A 34 -4.65 0.61 0.91
C LYS A 34 -5.72 1.68 1.00
N ASN A 35 -6.08 2.25 -0.15
CA ASN A 35 -6.89 3.46 -0.22
C ASN A 35 -8.37 3.18 -0.35
N PHE A 36 -8.76 2.04 -0.91
CA PHE A 36 -10.15 1.76 -1.28
C PHE A 36 -10.77 0.52 -0.64
N HIS A 37 -10.01 -0.22 0.17
CA HIS A 37 -10.51 -1.43 0.84
C HIS A 37 -10.53 -1.23 2.36
N LYS A 38 -11.74 -1.11 2.95
CA LYS A 38 -11.90 -0.71 4.36
C LYS A 38 -11.06 -1.54 5.34
N PHE A 39 -11.09 -2.87 5.22
CA PHE A 39 -10.37 -3.77 6.11
C PHE A 39 -8.87 -3.90 5.80
N SER A 40 -8.34 -3.14 4.85
CA SER A 40 -6.90 -3.06 4.56
C SER A 40 -6.24 -1.78 5.08
N GLN A 41 -7.04 -0.77 5.45
CA GLN A 41 -6.55 0.59 5.73
C GLN A 41 -5.48 0.65 6.83
N ASP A 42 -5.58 -0.19 7.86
CA ASP A 42 -4.66 -0.17 9.00
C ASP A 42 -3.59 -1.27 8.95
N HIS A 43 -3.50 -2.01 7.83
CA HIS A 43 -2.58 -3.12 7.66
C HIS A 43 -1.42 -2.77 6.73
N ILE A 44 -0.28 -3.41 6.98
CA ILE A 44 0.85 -3.37 6.06
C ILE A 44 0.52 -4.19 4.82
N ILE A 45 0.78 -3.60 3.65
CA ILE A 45 0.58 -4.26 2.36
C ILE A 45 1.93 -4.43 1.67
N VAL A 46 2.23 -5.67 1.30
CA VAL A 46 3.48 -6.06 0.65
C VAL A 46 3.17 -6.47 -0.79
N PRO A 47 3.42 -5.59 -1.79
CA PRO A 47 3.36 -5.97 -3.19
C PRO A 47 4.56 -6.86 -3.56
N VAL A 48 4.29 -7.97 -4.23
CA VAL A 48 5.30 -8.91 -4.69
C VAL A 48 5.03 -9.29 -6.15
N LEU A 49 5.92 -8.88 -7.03
CA LEU A 49 5.96 -9.32 -8.41
C LEU A 49 6.68 -10.68 -8.48
N VAL A 50 5.99 -11.71 -8.97
CA VAL A 50 6.52 -13.06 -9.15
C VAL A 50 6.76 -13.35 -10.63
N ALA A 51 8.00 -13.15 -11.09
CA ALA A 51 8.41 -13.47 -12.46
C ALA A 51 8.99 -14.90 -12.51
N THR A 52 8.28 -15.85 -13.11
CA THR A 52 8.54 -17.29 -12.88
C THR A 52 9.87 -17.81 -13.41
N GLU A 53 10.54 -17.09 -14.32
CA GLU A 53 11.87 -17.44 -14.84
C GLU A 53 12.97 -16.47 -14.37
N TYR A 54 12.65 -15.61 -13.39
CA TYR A 54 13.63 -14.77 -12.71
C TYR A 54 14.33 -15.60 -11.62
N ASN A 55 15.66 -15.55 -11.53
CA ASN A 55 16.45 -16.44 -10.67
C ASN A 55 16.92 -15.78 -9.36
N SER A 56 16.28 -14.70 -8.94
CA SER A 56 16.64 -13.95 -7.74
C SER A 56 15.41 -13.47 -7.00
N TYR A 57 15.60 -12.83 -5.86
CA TYR A 57 14.55 -12.19 -5.10
C TYR A 57 15.07 -10.94 -4.36
N SER A 58 14.15 -10.04 -4.00
CA SER A 58 14.44 -8.85 -3.21
C SER A 58 14.82 -9.22 -1.78
N ARG A 59 15.93 -8.67 -1.28
CA ARG A 59 16.43 -8.87 0.10
C ARG A 59 16.21 -7.69 1.05
N ILE A 60 15.80 -6.56 0.47
CA ILE A 60 15.63 -5.31 1.20
C ILE A 60 14.13 -5.07 1.27
N ILE A 61 13.61 -5.09 2.49
CA ILE A 61 12.22 -4.77 2.79
C ILE A 61 12.20 -3.32 3.29
N GLN A 62 11.61 -2.43 2.51
CA GLN A 62 11.54 -1.01 2.85
C GLN A 62 10.16 -0.47 2.53
N MET A 63 9.61 0.34 3.44
CA MET A 63 8.39 1.11 3.16
C MET A 63 8.56 1.98 1.92
N SER A 64 7.45 2.20 1.22
CA SER A 64 7.37 3.21 0.18
C SER A 64 7.64 4.60 0.76
N ILE A 65 7.87 5.57 -0.12
CA ILE A 65 8.07 6.97 0.29
C ILE A 65 6.80 7.64 0.84
N TYR A 66 5.63 7.01 0.69
CA TYR A 66 4.34 7.62 0.98
C TYR A 66 3.89 7.49 2.45
N ASP A 67 4.69 6.83 3.30
CA ASP A 67 4.40 6.54 4.72
C ASP A 67 2.96 6.04 4.96
N ASP A 68 2.47 5.25 4.01
CA ASP A 68 1.10 4.74 3.94
C ASP A 68 1.04 3.27 4.37
N GLY A 69 2.10 2.70 4.92
CA GLY A 69 2.17 1.27 5.26
C GLY A 69 2.19 0.34 4.04
N VAL A 70 2.44 0.85 2.84
CA VAL A 70 2.72 0.04 1.65
C VAL A 70 4.24 -0.09 1.48
N VAL A 71 4.71 -1.31 1.25
CA VAL A 71 6.13 -1.62 1.01
C VAL A 71 6.47 -1.35 -0.46
N ASN A 72 7.71 -0.94 -0.75
CA ASN A 72 8.20 -0.92 -2.13
C ASN A 72 8.02 -2.31 -2.78
N PRO A 73 7.61 -2.39 -4.05
CA PRO A 73 7.43 -3.68 -4.73
C PRO A 73 8.63 -4.60 -4.59
N LEU A 74 8.38 -5.79 -4.08
CA LEU A 74 9.37 -6.85 -3.98
C LEU A 74 9.31 -7.69 -5.25
N ILE A 75 10.46 -8.14 -5.72
CA ILE A 75 10.56 -8.97 -6.92
C ILE A 75 10.98 -10.35 -6.46
N SER A 76 10.39 -11.38 -7.04
CA SER A 76 10.75 -12.76 -6.76
C SER A 76 10.67 -13.65 -8.00
N GLY A 77 11.61 -14.58 -8.07
CA GLY A 77 11.50 -15.78 -8.86
C GLY A 77 10.52 -16.79 -8.25
N ALA A 78 10.22 -17.87 -8.97
CA ALA A 78 9.38 -18.95 -8.44
C ALA A 78 9.95 -19.54 -7.13
N ASP A 79 11.26 -19.72 -7.06
CA ASP A 79 11.94 -20.33 -5.90
C ASP A 79 12.17 -19.33 -4.75
N GLY A 80 12.00 -18.03 -4.98
CA GLY A 80 12.29 -16.98 -4.01
C GLY A 80 11.10 -16.55 -3.15
N ILE A 81 9.89 -17.02 -3.45
CA ILE A 81 8.65 -16.54 -2.81
C ILE A 81 8.71 -16.74 -1.29
N TYR A 82 9.15 -17.93 -0.85
CA TYR A 82 9.28 -18.24 0.58
C TYR A 82 10.20 -17.25 1.29
N ASN A 83 11.36 -16.93 0.70
CA ASN A 83 12.31 -15.98 1.26
C ASN A 83 11.71 -14.58 1.37
N VAL A 84 11.08 -14.08 0.30
CA VAL A 84 10.45 -12.75 0.29
C VAL A 84 9.37 -12.63 1.37
N LEU A 85 8.49 -13.62 1.49
CA LEU A 85 7.44 -13.60 2.51
C LEU A 85 8.05 -13.67 3.92
N SER A 86 9.05 -14.52 4.13
CA SER A 86 9.70 -14.69 5.44
C SER A 86 10.44 -13.42 5.89
N GLU A 87 11.14 -12.76 4.97
CA GLU A 87 11.82 -11.50 5.23
C GLU A 87 10.82 -10.37 5.52
N ALA A 88 9.74 -10.28 4.77
CA ALA A 88 8.68 -9.30 5.03
C ALA A 88 8.01 -9.51 6.40
N LEU A 89 7.71 -10.76 6.77
CA LEU A 89 7.18 -11.08 8.11
C LEU A 89 8.16 -10.72 9.23
N SER A 90 9.46 -10.90 8.99
CA SER A 90 10.50 -10.58 9.97
C SER A 90 10.71 -9.06 10.11
N ALA A 91 10.56 -8.32 9.02
CA ALA A 91 10.66 -6.86 9.00
C ALA A 91 9.50 -6.20 9.77
N PHE A 92 8.32 -6.82 9.77
CA PHE A 92 7.11 -6.27 10.37
C PHE A 92 6.45 -7.26 11.35
N PRO A 93 7.06 -7.51 12.51
CA PRO A 93 6.49 -8.42 13.50
C PRO A 93 5.23 -7.83 14.16
N ASN A 94 4.43 -8.70 14.78
CA ASN A 94 3.33 -8.33 15.69
C ASN A 94 2.24 -7.42 15.08
N GLN A 95 1.94 -7.58 13.80
CA GLN A 95 0.83 -6.83 13.18
C GLN A 95 -0.53 -7.27 13.75
N PRO A 96 -1.50 -6.35 13.86
CA PRO A 96 -2.84 -6.68 14.32
C PRO A 96 -3.50 -7.72 13.40
N PRO A 97 -4.38 -8.58 13.93
CA PRO A 97 -5.11 -9.54 13.12
C PRO A 97 -5.99 -8.83 12.10
N ILE A 98 -6.05 -9.38 10.89
CA ILE A 98 -6.92 -8.87 9.82
C ILE A 98 -8.36 -9.32 10.11
N ASP A 99 -9.33 -8.44 9.83
CA ASP A 99 -10.76 -8.74 9.99
C ASP A 99 -11.13 -10.03 9.22
N PRO A 100 -11.83 -11.01 9.85
CA PRO A 100 -12.24 -12.24 9.19
C PRO A 100 -13.11 -12.02 7.93
N ASN A 101 -13.79 -10.89 7.84
CA ASN A 101 -14.64 -10.50 6.71
C ASN A 101 -13.87 -9.71 5.64
N TRP A 102 -12.52 -9.70 5.66
CA TRP A 102 -11.68 -8.97 4.72
C TRP A 102 -12.14 -9.12 3.26
N ILE A 103 -12.45 -10.33 2.81
CA ILE A 103 -12.87 -10.62 1.43
C ILE A 103 -14.14 -9.86 1.02
N ILE A 104 -15.05 -9.59 1.96
CA ILE A 104 -16.32 -8.90 1.71
C ILE A 104 -16.30 -7.47 2.27
N SER A 105 -15.12 -6.90 2.46
CA SER A 105 -14.95 -5.53 2.92
C SER A 105 -15.73 -4.56 2.05
N ALA A 106 -16.32 -3.55 2.68
CA ALA A 106 -16.86 -2.43 1.94
C ALA A 106 -15.74 -1.72 1.14
N TYR A 107 -16.12 -1.27 -0.06
CA TYR A 107 -15.34 -0.28 -0.80
C TYR A 107 -15.36 1.04 -0.01
N ALA A 108 -14.18 1.57 0.30
CA ALA A 108 -14.00 2.76 1.12
C ALA A 108 -13.29 3.84 0.30
N PRO A 109 -14.01 4.58 -0.57
CA PRO A 109 -13.38 5.61 -1.39
C PRO A 109 -12.71 6.66 -0.49
N THR A 110 -11.51 7.08 -0.87
CA THR A 110 -10.91 8.31 -0.32
C THR A 110 -11.89 9.45 -0.52
N PRO A 111 -12.13 10.32 0.48
CA PRO A 111 -13.04 11.45 0.32
C PRO A 111 -12.69 12.24 -0.94
N THR A 112 -13.70 12.62 -1.71
CA THR A 112 -13.48 13.47 -2.88
C THR A 112 -12.83 14.79 -2.46
N ILE A 113 -12.15 15.49 -3.37
CA ILE A 113 -11.56 16.81 -3.08
C ILE A 113 -12.59 17.76 -2.45
N ILE A 114 -13.86 17.68 -2.88
CA ILE A 114 -14.96 18.47 -2.34
C ILE A 114 -15.29 18.05 -0.89
N GLU A 115 -15.38 16.75 -0.60
CA GLU A 115 -15.67 16.24 0.74
C GLU A 115 -14.52 16.48 1.72
N ALA A 116 -13.28 16.31 1.26
CA ALA A 116 -12.08 16.62 2.03
C ALA A 116 -12.01 18.12 2.33
N ALA A 117 -12.24 18.98 1.34
CA ALA A 117 -12.29 20.43 1.53
C ALA A 117 -13.41 20.82 2.51
N LYS A 118 -14.62 20.28 2.36
CA LYS A 118 -15.72 20.51 3.32
C LYS A 118 -15.32 20.12 4.73
N THR A 119 -14.74 18.94 4.93
CA THR A 119 -14.28 18.48 6.25
C THR A 119 -13.20 19.39 6.85
N LEU A 120 -12.29 19.90 6.00
CA LEU A 120 -11.26 20.86 6.42
C LEU A 120 -11.88 22.19 6.85
N TYR A 121 -12.84 22.73 6.08
CA TYR A 121 -13.47 24.03 6.37
C TYR A 121 -14.57 23.97 7.44
N GLU A 122 -15.24 22.83 7.63
CA GLU A 122 -16.23 22.65 8.70
C GLU A 122 -15.59 22.74 10.10
N ASN A 123 -14.29 22.41 10.21
CA ASN A 123 -13.53 22.50 11.46
C ASN A 123 -12.74 23.82 11.61
N HIS A 124 -12.72 24.67 10.58
CA HIS A 124 -12.12 26.01 10.63
C HIS A 124 -13.24 27.05 10.52
N SER A 125 -13.66 27.67 11.64
CA SER A 125 -14.67 28.72 11.58
C SER A 125 -14.21 29.86 10.67
N VAL A 126 -15.14 30.37 9.86
CA VAL A 126 -14.94 31.48 8.89
C VAL A 126 -14.27 32.69 9.54
N GLU A 127 -14.37 32.84 10.85
CA GLU A 127 -13.73 33.90 11.65
C GLU A 127 -12.19 33.88 11.63
N ASN A 128 -11.54 32.75 11.31
CA ASN A 128 -10.07 32.66 11.22
C ASN A 128 -9.51 33.16 9.88
N ILE A 129 -10.35 33.42 8.87
CA ILE A 129 -9.89 33.84 7.52
C ILE A 129 -9.69 35.37 7.45
N THR A 130 -10.35 36.16 8.29
CA THR A 130 -10.30 37.63 8.19
C THR A 130 -9.05 38.30 8.79
N ARG A 131 -8.06 37.57 9.30
CA ARG A 131 -6.98 38.19 10.11
C ARG A 131 -5.53 37.83 9.76
N HIS A 132 -5.23 37.23 8.60
CA HIS A 132 -3.83 36.89 8.26
C HIS A 132 -3.34 37.23 6.84
N GLU A 133 -4.08 37.99 6.03
CA GLU A 133 -3.60 38.43 4.69
C GLU A 133 -3.77 39.93 4.39
N ALA A 134 -3.97 40.78 5.41
CA ALA A 134 -4.14 42.22 5.22
C ALA A 134 -3.24 43.09 6.12
N ASP A 135 -2.04 42.62 6.49
CA ASP A 135 -0.99 43.46 7.05
C ASP A 135 0.39 42.91 6.67
N GLN A 136 0.77 43.13 5.40
CA GLN A 136 2.16 43.31 4.98
C GLN A 136 2.16 43.96 3.59
N VAL A 137 2.05 45.30 3.58
CA VAL A 137 2.51 46.20 2.52
C VAL A 137 3.52 47.15 3.14
#